data_AF-A0A9X7N1C4-F1
#
_entry.id   AF-A0A9X7N1C4-F1
#
_cell.length_a   1.000
_cell.length_b   1.000
_cell.length_c   1.000
_cell.angle_alpha   90.00
_cell.angle_beta   90.00
_cell.angle_gamma   90.00
#
_symmetry.space_group_name_H-M   'P 1'
#
loop_
_entity.id
_entity.type
_entity.pdbx_description
1 polymer ?
#
loop_
_entity_poly.entity_id
_entity_poly.type
_entity_poly.pdbx_seq_one_letter_code
_entity_poly.pdbx_strand_id
1 'polypeptide(L)'
;MIEASFSLGDEVVRFGNAHHGLALNPWYGSDKLLQVGNLLFPFPFEWEWNAGDIGREYFDTHLLRVPGVAPVDLPPEEVLSEAAAGRTWQDYALLSSNFMSLLGKNLMGWVCIDPAGVRWLISLTPGMYGSMVDPALPLQLQVSAVPFGYLDEQPVDPVTQSVTLADIGQSSGDAPPSSSSSGNLALWLCSVSSNGRRAVLELRGVQSPAFPETQRINTAPAGFLLLELVGPGPAFELSFTVLRTRLQCLGAWEEQRAGAKGVNPSILWTTTSTPRTVDGVSGADYICTAAGMAVTETPQVDGTPYVGSGWVGGKRSNRLMAIVFDEQDLMVELAFSVHYLCEYDYPEWAGTISGAVSGWLADSAPNTRTNVTNTVAGNYSRVSTETVRGEVALLRDGAEVSRGGFKHTRTVNESLTLDPSFAQDIYLQRDSGTVIGWGNRYLYQYDYAGTTECTGTSWTSESFSGPPGFVYNASIWYSFQSSPSIKPYTYNVSLSWGNNVADPYAGADAVLQRYSHCIMGIRERCRAGVNPHRWRVPHLVAPRAGWDNPDDQDETGGRRASYHPVTHEIYTTASDSDAAAFVWI
;
A
#
# COMPACT_ATOMS: atom_id res chain seq x y z
N MET A 1 -6.01 -38.25 -41.04
CA MET A 1 -4.74 -38.99 -41.09
C MET A 1 -3.73 -38.23 -40.24
N ILE A 2 -3.71 -38.53 -38.94
CA ILE A 2 -2.64 -38.17 -38.01
C ILE A 2 -2.38 -39.48 -37.27
N GLU A 3 -1.49 -40.29 -37.83
CA GLU A 3 -0.81 -41.34 -37.08
C GLU A 3 0.35 -40.64 -36.37
N ALA A 4 0.11 -40.17 -35.14
CA ALA A 4 1.17 -39.96 -34.18
C ALA A 4 1.16 -41.20 -33.29
N SER A 5 1.99 -42.16 -33.71
CA SER A 5 2.25 -43.44 -33.08
C SER A 5 2.80 -43.26 -31.67
N PHE A 6 1.98 -43.56 -30.66
CA PHE A 6 2.48 -44.17 -29.43
C PHE A 6 2.25 -45.68 -29.57
N SER A 7 3.25 -46.39 -30.05
CA SER A 7 3.30 -47.86 -29.95
C SER A 7 3.49 -48.24 -28.48
N LEU A 8 2.53 -48.98 -27.92
CA LEU A 8 2.68 -49.73 -26.67
C LEU A 8 3.90 -50.67 -26.81
N GLY A 9 5.06 -50.24 -26.34
CA GLY A 9 6.30 -51.02 -26.40
C GLY A 9 7.60 -50.22 -26.49
N ASP A 10 7.56 -48.92 -26.78
CA ASP A 10 8.78 -48.11 -26.74
C ASP A 10 9.20 -47.85 -25.30
N GLU A 11 10.40 -48.30 -24.95
CA GLU A 11 11.09 -47.93 -23.71
C GLU A 11 11.11 -46.38 -23.67
N VAL A 12 10.49 -45.77 -22.67
CA VAL A 12 10.47 -44.30 -22.55
C VAL A 12 11.89 -43.85 -22.22
N VAL A 13 12.74 -43.66 -23.24
CA VAL A 13 14.14 -43.24 -23.07
C VAL A 13 14.25 -41.74 -22.75
N ARG A 14 13.19 -40.96 -23.00
CA ARG A 14 13.14 -39.50 -22.80
C ARG A 14 11.75 -39.06 -22.32
N PHE A 15 11.69 -38.17 -21.32
CA PHE A 15 10.46 -37.57 -20.80
C PHE A 15 10.49 -36.05 -21.03
N GLY A 16 9.56 -35.53 -21.82
CA GLY A 16 9.43 -34.10 -22.14
C GLY A 16 8.42 -33.86 -23.26
N ASN A 17 7.95 -32.62 -23.40
CA ASN A 17 7.15 -32.16 -24.53
C ASN A 17 7.52 -30.70 -24.78
N ALA A 18 7.48 -30.26 -26.04
CA ALA A 18 7.71 -28.87 -26.46
C ALA A 18 6.66 -27.86 -25.94
N HIS A 19 5.70 -28.32 -25.14
CA HIS A 19 4.52 -27.57 -24.72
C HIS A 19 4.38 -27.47 -23.18
N HIS A 20 5.37 -27.93 -22.40
CA HIS A 20 5.23 -27.99 -20.94
C HIS A 20 5.47 -26.66 -20.19
N GLY A 21 5.89 -25.59 -20.87
CA GLY A 21 6.03 -24.26 -20.25
C GLY A 21 4.73 -23.43 -20.17
N LEU A 22 3.64 -23.93 -20.76
CA LEU A 22 2.43 -23.15 -21.06
C LEU A 22 1.60 -22.80 -19.81
N ALA A 23 1.89 -21.66 -19.21
CA ALA A 23 1.00 -20.95 -18.28
C ALA A 23 -0.02 -20.15 -19.09
N LEU A 24 -1.23 -20.68 -19.31
CA LEU A 24 -2.26 -20.02 -20.13
C LEU A 24 -3.25 -19.22 -19.29
N ASN A 25 -3.56 -18.02 -19.77
CA ASN A 25 -4.74 -17.28 -19.33
C ASN A 25 -6.02 -17.97 -19.86
N PRO A 26 -6.99 -18.35 -18.99
CA PRO A 26 -8.23 -18.99 -19.40
C PRO A 26 -9.13 -18.13 -20.32
N TRP A 27 -8.82 -16.84 -20.51
CA TRP A 27 -9.49 -15.96 -21.48
C TRP A 27 -9.11 -16.19 -22.95
N TYR A 28 -8.09 -17.00 -23.24
CA TYR A 28 -7.78 -17.40 -24.62
C TYR A 28 -8.75 -18.48 -25.14
N GLY A 29 -9.98 -18.03 -25.38
CA GLY A 29 -10.81 -18.46 -26.50
C GLY A 29 -11.48 -19.83 -26.37
N SER A 30 -12.79 -19.81 -26.57
CA SER A 30 -13.66 -20.91 -27.03
C SER A 30 -13.09 -21.83 -28.12
N ASP A 31 -11.97 -21.46 -28.74
CA ASP A 31 -11.48 -22.02 -29.99
C ASP A 31 -10.47 -23.16 -29.75
N LYS A 32 -10.08 -23.45 -28.50
CA LYS A 32 -9.13 -24.51 -28.14
C LYS A 32 -7.80 -24.41 -28.92
N LEU A 33 -7.27 -23.18 -29.10
CA LEU A 33 -5.99 -22.92 -29.77
C LEU A 33 -5.00 -22.19 -28.85
N LEU A 34 -3.77 -22.67 -28.82
CA LEU A 34 -2.57 -22.14 -28.18
C LEU A 34 -1.85 -21.18 -29.12
N GLN A 35 -1.53 -19.96 -28.68
CA GLN A 35 -0.68 -19.04 -29.44
C GLN A 35 0.77 -19.08 -28.95
N VAL A 36 1.70 -19.42 -29.84
CA VAL A 36 3.15 -19.46 -29.59
C VAL A 36 3.83 -18.55 -30.61
N GLY A 37 4.28 -17.37 -30.16
CA GLY A 37 4.70 -16.29 -31.06
C GLY A 37 3.57 -15.86 -32.01
N ASN A 38 3.78 -16.01 -33.31
CA ASN A 38 2.78 -15.71 -34.36
C ASN A 38 2.04 -16.97 -34.86
N LEU A 39 2.24 -18.13 -34.23
CA LEU A 39 1.68 -19.41 -34.66
C LEU A 39 0.57 -19.87 -33.70
N LEU A 40 -0.43 -20.57 -34.25
CA LEU A 40 -1.54 -21.15 -33.52
C LEU A 40 -1.44 -22.68 -33.54
N PHE A 41 -1.57 -23.32 -32.38
CA PHE A 41 -1.52 -24.76 -32.18
C PHE A 41 -2.82 -25.26 -31.55
N PRO A 42 -3.39 -26.39 -31.97
CA PRO A 42 -4.49 -27.01 -31.23
C PRO A 42 -4.01 -27.49 -29.86
N PHE A 43 -4.87 -27.43 -28.84
CA PHE A 43 -4.56 -28.09 -27.57
C PHE A 43 -4.33 -29.59 -27.79
N PRO A 44 -3.35 -30.20 -27.10
CA PRO A 44 -3.02 -31.62 -27.29
C PRO A 44 -4.08 -32.59 -26.76
N PHE A 45 -5.14 -32.11 -26.10
CA PHE A 45 -6.24 -32.91 -25.57
C PHE A 45 -7.55 -32.10 -25.55
N GLU A 46 -8.69 -32.81 -25.55
CA GLU A 46 -10.00 -32.20 -25.32
C GLU A 46 -10.32 -32.13 -23.83
N TRP A 47 -10.45 -30.92 -23.28
CA TRP A 47 -11.03 -30.70 -21.97
C TRP A 47 -12.40 -30.04 -22.08
N GLU A 48 -13.34 -30.49 -21.23
CA GLU A 48 -14.60 -29.79 -21.02
C GLU A 48 -14.36 -28.54 -20.15
N TRP A 49 -14.51 -27.39 -20.79
CA TRP A 49 -14.43 -26.09 -20.14
C TRP A 49 -15.82 -25.72 -19.60
N ASN A 50 -15.94 -25.47 -18.29
CA ASN A 50 -17.14 -24.84 -17.78
C ASN A 50 -17.00 -23.33 -17.96
N ALA A 51 -18.02 -22.67 -18.52
CA ALA A 51 -18.02 -21.21 -18.75
C ALA A 51 -17.86 -20.37 -17.45
N GLY A 52 -18.01 -20.98 -16.28
CA GLY A 52 -17.75 -20.36 -14.96
C GLY A 52 -16.31 -20.50 -14.45
N ASP A 53 -15.46 -21.31 -15.09
CA ASP A 53 -14.06 -21.56 -14.70
C ASP A 53 -13.11 -20.46 -15.23
N ILE A 54 -13.61 -19.51 -16.03
CA ILE A 54 -12.81 -18.45 -16.67
C ILE A 54 -12.88 -17.18 -15.80
N GLY A 55 -12.11 -17.15 -14.72
CA GLY A 55 -12.00 -15.98 -13.86
C GLY A 55 -11.19 -14.85 -14.53
N ARG A 56 -11.41 -13.60 -14.08
CA ARG A 56 -10.43 -12.51 -14.29
C ARG A 56 -9.25 -12.79 -13.36
N GLU A 57 -8.34 -13.67 -13.78
CA GLU A 57 -7.37 -14.30 -12.88
C GLU A 57 -6.05 -13.53 -12.73
N TYR A 58 -5.37 -13.88 -11.64
CA TYR A 58 -4.16 -13.29 -11.09
C TYR A 58 -2.95 -14.14 -11.50
N PHE A 59 -1.79 -13.53 -11.78
CA PHE A 59 -0.66 -14.21 -12.45
C PHE A 59 0.34 -14.86 -11.49
N ASP A 60 -0.15 -15.64 -10.53
CA ASP A 60 0.73 -16.53 -9.77
C ASP A 60 1.29 -17.62 -10.68
N THR A 61 2.55 -17.97 -10.49
CA THR A 61 3.23 -19.02 -11.27
C THR A 61 4.10 -19.84 -10.34
N HIS A 62 3.81 -21.13 -10.27
CA HIS A 62 4.54 -22.09 -9.46
C HIS A 62 5.22 -23.11 -10.38
N LEU A 63 6.45 -23.45 -10.04
CA LEU A 63 7.21 -24.46 -10.75
C LEU A 63 6.72 -25.85 -10.35
N LEU A 64 6.66 -26.78 -11.30
CA LEU A 64 6.45 -28.20 -11.06
C LEU A 64 7.57 -29.00 -11.76
N ARG A 65 8.29 -29.85 -11.03
CA ARG A 65 9.43 -30.65 -11.51
C ARG A 65 9.43 -32.04 -10.90
N VAL A 66 9.68 -33.03 -11.74
CA VAL A 66 9.93 -34.40 -11.28
C VAL A 66 11.31 -34.47 -10.64
N PRO A 67 11.44 -34.91 -9.38
CA PRO A 67 12.75 -35.03 -8.73
C PRO A 67 13.69 -35.95 -9.52
N GLY A 68 14.92 -35.48 -9.77
CA GLY A 68 15.99 -36.28 -10.39
C GLY A 68 15.87 -36.49 -11.90
N VAL A 69 14.86 -35.92 -12.55
CA VAL A 69 14.80 -35.89 -14.03
C VAL A 69 15.69 -34.74 -14.50
N ALA A 70 16.71 -35.07 -15.29
CA ALA A 70 17.56 -34.08 -15.93
C ALA A 70 16.85 -33.46 -17.14
N PRO A 71 17.25 -32.25 -17.57
CA PRO A 71 16.83 -31.70 -18.85
C PRO A 71 17.09 -32.68 -19.99
N VAL A 72 16.22 -32.69 -21.00
CA VAL A 72 16.39 -33.56 -22.16
C VAL A 72 17.69 -33.18 -22.88
N ASP A 73 18.66 -34.10 -22.85
CA ASP A 73 19.93 -33.94 -23.56
C ASP A 73 19.69 -34.17 -25.06
N LEU A 74 19.53 -33.06 -25.80
CA LEU A 74 19.38 -33.05 -27.25
C LEU A 74 20.74 -32.74 -27.90
N PRO A 75 21.16 -33.52 -28.93
CA PRO A 75 22.31 -33.17 -29.75
C PRO A 75 22.18 -31.75 -30.34
N PRO A 76 23.28 -31.00 -30.53
CA PRO A 76 23.24 -29.62 -31.02
C PRO A 76 22.43 -29.42 -32.32
N GLU A 77 22.48 -30.38 -33.23
CA GLU A 77 21.70 -30.39 -34.47
C GLU A 77 20.20 -30.54 -34.24
N GLU A 78 19.80 -31.28 -33.21
CA GLU A 78 18.41 -31.51 -32.83
C GLU A 78 17.86 -30.28 -32.08
N VAL A 79 18.67 -29.66 -31.21
CA VAL A 79 18.35 -28.36 -30.58
C VAL A 79 18.07 -27.28 -31.64
N LEU A 80 18.91 -27.19 -32.67
CA LEU A 80 18.72 -26.22 -33.76
C LEU A 80 17.44 -26.50 -34.56
N SER A 81 17.12 -27.78 -34.81
CA SER A 81 15.89 -28.18 -35.50
C SER A 81 14.64 -27.86 -34.69
N GLU A 82 14.66 -28.14 -33.38
CA GLU A 82 13.56 -27.84 -32.47
C GLU A 82 13.36 -26.32 -32.34
N ALA A 83 14.45 -25.55 -32.15
CA ALA A 83 14.40 -24.10 -32.10
C ALA A 83 13.88 -23.48 -33.42
N ALA A 84 14.28 -24.02 -34.58
CA ALA A 84 13.76 -23.60 -35.89
C ALA A 84 12.25 -23.89 -36.04
N ALA A 85 11.74 -24.91 -35.33
CA ALA A 85 10.32 -25.22 -35.25
C ALA A 85 9.58 -24.46 -34.13
N GLY A 86 10.26 -23.57 -33.42
CA GLY A 86 9.69 -22.81 -32.29
C GLY A 86 9.41 -23.68 -31.05
N ARG A 87 10.12 -24.80 -30.90
CA ARG A 87 9.94 -25.77 -29.81
C ARG A 87 11.15 -25.75 -28.88
N THR A 88 10.87 -25.81 -27.59
CA THR A 88 11.89 -25.95 -26.54
C THR A 88 11.49 -27.10 -25.63
N TRP A 89 12.38 -28.06 -25.43
CA TRP A 89 12.13 -29.18 -24.53
C TRP A 89 12.37 -28.76 -23.10
N GLN A 90 11.36 -28.99 -22.25
CA GLN A 90 11.40 -28.66 -20.83
C GLN A 90 11.17 -29.91 -19.98
N ASP A 91 11.85 -29.97 -18.85
CA ASP A 91 11.73 -31.00 -17.80
C ASP A 91 10.83 -30.56 -16.62
N TYR A 92 10.15 -29.41 -16.79
CA TYR A 92 9.28 -28.81 -15.81
C TYR A 92 7.95 -28.41 -16.43
N ALA A 93 6.96 -28.16 -15.56
CA ALA A 93 5.72 -27.50 -15.90
C ALA A 93 5.52 -26.25 -15.03
N LEU A 94 4.69 -25.33 -15.52
CA LEU A 94 4.27 -24.16 -14.75
C LEU A 94 2.79 -24.27 -14.41
N LEU A 95 2.48 -24.21 -13.12
CA LEU A 95 1.12 -24.04 -12.62
C LEU A 95 0.85 -22.56 -12.51
N SER A 96 -0.22 -22.09 -13.15
CA SER A 96 -0.60 -20.68 -13.18
C SER A 96 -1.83 -20.39 -12.33
N SER A 97 -2.09 -19.13 -12.04
CA SER A 97 -3.29 -18.67 -11.34
C SER A 97 -3.38 -19.03 -9.86
N ASN A 98 -4.33 -18.41 -9.19
CA ASN A 98 -4.68 -18.69 -7.81
C ASN A 98 -5.42 -20.02 -7.63
N PHE A 99 -5.73 -20.76 -8.69
CA PHE A 99 -6.37 -22.09 -8.66
C PHE A 99 -5.44 -23.21 -9.15
N MET A 100 -4.14 -22.91 -9.27
CA MET A 100 -3.09 -23.84 -9.70
C MET A 100 -3.40 -24.47 -11.07
N SER A 101 -3.88 -23.66 -12.00
CA SER A 101 -4.27 -24.08 -13.33
C SER A 101 -3.08 -24.63 -14.11
N LEU A 102 -3.26 -25.80 -14.71
CA LEU A 102 -2.28 -26.38 -15.64
C LEU A 102 -2.89 -26.32 -17.04
N LEU A 103 -2.19 -25.72 -18.00
CA LEU A 103 -2.69 -25.54 -19.38
C LEU A 103 -4.08 -24.88 -19.41
N GLY A 104 -4.30 -23.91 -18.52
CA GLY A 104 -5.52 -23.13 -18.38
C GLY A 104 -6.66 -23.81 -17.59
N LYS A 105 -6.56 -25.10 -17.22
CA LYS A 105 -7.60 -25.76 -16.43
C LYS A 105 -7.32 -25.68 -14.94
N ASN A 106 -8.27 -25.14 -14.20
CA ASN A 106 -8.21 -25.05 -12.74
C ASN A 106 -8.19 -26.45 -12.11
N LEU A 107 -7.13 -26.74 -11.35
CA LEU A 107 -6.96 -28.02 -10.68
C LEU A 107 -7.69 -28.07 -9.32
N MET A 108 -8.00 -26.91 -8.73
CA MET A 108 -8.61 -26.79 -7.40
C MET A 108 -7.80 -27.51 -6.29
N GLY A 109 -6.49 -27.60 -6.49
CA GLY A 109 -5.51 -28.32 -5.69
C GLY A 109 -4.14 -28.17 -6.35
N TRP A 110 -3.11 -28.86 -5.88
CA TRP A 110 -1.79 -28.81 -6.52
C TRP A 110 -1.26 -30.21 -6.80
N VAL A 111 -0.33 -30.29 -7.76
CA VAL A 111 0.33 -31.57 -8.10
C VAL A 111 1.51 -31.78 -7.15
N CYS A 112 1.52 -32.93 -6.48
CA CYS A 112 2.61 -33.44 -5.67
C CYS A 112 3.26 -34.63 -6.38
N ILE A 113 4.59 -34.67 -6.40
CA ILE A 113 5.39 -35.75 -6.97
C ILE A 113 6.14 -36.41 -5.83
N ASP A 114 5.83 -37.69 -5.61
CA ASP A 114 6.41 -38.43 -4.49
C ASP A 114 7.86 -38.89 -4.79
N PRO A 115 8.59 -39.47 -3.82
CA PRO A 115 9.97 -39.94 -4.03
C PRO A 115 10.14 -40.97 -5.14
N ALA A 116 9.07 -41.69 -5.51
CA ALA A 116 9.08 -42.68 -6.57
C ALA A 116 8.71 -42.07 -7.94
N GLY A 117 8.42 -40.76 -8.00
CA GLY A 117 8.02 -40.06 -9.21
C GLY A 117 6.53 -40.19 -9.54
N VAL A 118 5.72 -40.76 -8.64
CA VAL A 118 4.27 -40.89 -8.83
C VAL A 118 3.61 -39.54 -8.57
N ARG A 119 2.62 -39.19 -9.40
CA ARG A 119 1.96 -37.88 -9.41
C ARG A 119 0.61 -37.96 -8.72
N TRP A 120 0.37 -37.04 -7.80
CA TRP A 120 -0.83 -36.98 -6.97
C TRP A 120 -1.42 -35.58 -7.02
N LEU A 121 -2.72 -35.47 -7.26
CA LEU A 121 -3.46 -34.22 -7.06
C LEU A 121 -3.83 -34.11 -5.58
N ILE A 122 -3.34 -33.07 -4.93
CA ILE A 122 -3.58 -32.79 -3.52
C ILE A 122 -4.64 -31.71 -3.37
N SER A 123 -5.65 -31.97 -2.55
CA SER A 123 -6.64 -30.98 -2.13
C SER A 123 -6.83 -30.97 -0.61
N LEU A 124 -7.35 -29.86 -0.07
CA LEU A 124 -7.51 -29.64 1.37
C LEU A 124 -8.97 -29.39 1.75
N THR A 125 -9.36 -29.84 2.95
CA THR A 125 -10.59 -29.41 3.63
C THR A 125 -10.26 -29.00 5.07
N PRO A 126 -10.55 -27.77 5.52
CA PRO A 126 -11.11 -26.65 4.76
C PRO A 126 -10.23 -26.27 3.55
N GLY A 127 -10.88 -25.81 2.48
CA GLY A 127 -10.23 -25.52 1.19
C GLY A 127 -9.30 -24.30 1.24
N MET A 128 -8.25 -24.32 0.42
CA MET A 128 -7.19 -23.30 0.36
C MET A 128 -7.54 -22.07 -0.49
N TYR A 129 -8.81 -21.79 -0.74
CA TYR A 129 -9.29 -20.68 -1.58
C TYR A 129 -10.27 -19.80 -0.82
N GLY A 130 -9.88 -19.38 0.38
CA GLY A 130 -10.64 -18.45 1.21
C GLY A 130 -11.57 -19.11 2.24
N SER A 131 -11.36 -20.38 2.59
CA SER A 131 -12.16 -21.01 3.64
C SER A 131 -11.92 -20.36 4.99
N MET A 132 -12.99 -20.20 5.76
CA MET A 132 -12.95 -19.58 7.08
C MET A 132 -12.34 -20.52 8.12
N VAL A 133 -11.45 -20.01 8.96
CA VAL A 133 -10.83 -20.69 10.09
C VAL A 133 -10.94 -19.83 11.34
N ASP A 134 -11.18 -20.44 12.50
CA ASP A 134 -11.21 -19.72 13.79
C ASP A 134 -9.80 -19.69 14.40
N PRO A 135 -9.18 -18.52 14.61
CA PRO A 135 -7.83 -18.43 15.17
C PRO A 135 -7.74 -18.79 16.65
N ALA A 136 -8.86 -18.97 17.35
CA ALA A 136 -8.87 -19.41 18.74
C ALA A 136 -8.93 -20.94 18.89
N LEU A 137 -9.13 -21.69 17.80
CA LEU A 137 -9.28 -23.15 17.81
C LEU A 137 -8.14 -23.85 17.07
N PRO A 138 -7.82 -25.10 17.42
CA PRO A 138 -6.96 -25.95 16.61
C PRO A 138 -7.46 -26.04 15.16
N LEU A 139 -6.55 -25.88 14.20
CA LEU A 139 -6.86 -26.06 12.78
C LEU A 139 -6.57 -27.50 12.37
N GLN A 140 -7.63 -28.25 12.06
CA GLN A 140 -7.52 -29.56 11.43
C GLN A 140 -7.65 -29.41 9.91
N LEU A 141 -6.67 -29.95 9.17
CA LEU A 141 -6.70 -30.08 7.72
C LEU A 141 -6.89 -31.54 7.34
N GLN A 142 -7.88 -31.81 6.51
CA GLN A 142 -7.99 -33.06 5.77
C GLN A 142 -7.25 -32.89 4.44
N VAL A 143 -6.27 -33.76 4.18
CA VAL A 143 -5.46 -33.80 2.96
C VAL A 143 -5.94 -34.97 2.13
N SER A 144 -6.41 -34.69 0.91
CA SER A 144 -6.89 -35.68 -0.04
C SER A 144 -5.87 -35.85 -1.16
N ALA A 145 -5.51 -37.09 -1.47
CA ALA A 145 -4.62 -37.44 -2.57
C ALA A 145 -5.33 -38.36 -3.57
N VAL A 146 -5.27 -37.99 -4.85
CA VAL A 146 -5.81 -38.77 -5.99
C VAL A 146 -4.71 -38.91 -7.05
N PRO A 147 -4.56 -40.07 -7.74
CA PRO A 147 -3.64 -40.18 -8.87
C PRO A 147 -3.89 -39.09 -9.92
N PHE A 148 -2.83 -38.51 -10.49
CA PHE A 148 -2.95 -37.42 -11.45
C PHE A 148 -2.14 -37.64 -12.73
N GLY A 149 -2.73 -37.33 -13.88
CA GLY A 149 -2.03 -37.31 -15.17
C GLY A 149 -1.77 -38.67 -15.80
N TYR A 150 -2.60 -39.68 -15.48
CA TYR A 150 -2.60 -41.00 -16.13
C TYR A 150 -3.75 -41.06 -17.14
N LEU A 151 -3.40 -41.36 -18.39
CA LEU A 151 -4.39 -41.55 -19.46
C LEU A 151 -4.91 -42.99 -19.36
N ASP A 152 -6.21 -43.18 -19.59
CA ASP A 152 -6.91 -44.47 -19.61
C ASP A 152 -7.07 -45.23 -18.27
N GLU A 153 -6.66 -44.63 -17.15
CA GLU A 153 -6.94 -45.17 -15.82
C GLU A 153 -8.35 -44.77 -15.34
N GLN A 154 -9.05 -45.71 -14.68
CA GLN A 154 -10.35 -45.40 -14.07
C GLN A 154 -10.16 -44.41 -12.91
N PRO A 155 -11.06 -43.43 -12.73
CA PRO A 155 -11.04 -42.56 -11.57
C PRO A 155 -11.01 -43.37 -10.28
N VAL A 156 -10.08 -43.02 -9.39
CA VAL A 156 -9.93 -43.65 -8.07
C VAL A 156 -10.46 -42.72 -7.00
N ASP A 157 -11.12 -43.28 -5.98
CA ASP A 157 -11.56 -42.51 -4.82
C ASP A 157 -10.37 -41.88 -4.08
N PRO A 158 -10.53 -40.67 -3.52
CA PRO A 158 -9.47 -39.99 -2.79
C PRO A 158 -9.08 -40.71 -1.51
N VAL A 159 -7.78 -40.87 -1.29
CA VAL A 159 -7.25 -41.24 0.02
C VAL A 159 -7.14 -39.98 0.86
N THR A 160 -7.85 -39.96 1.99
CA THR A 160 -7.90 -38.79 2.87
C THR A 160 -7.16 -39.07 4.17
N GLN A 161 -6.32 -38.13 4.56
CA GLN A 161 -5.58 -38.12 5.82
C GLN A 161 -5.87 -36.83 6.57
N SER A 162 -5.58 -36.77 7.87
CA SER A 162 -5.80 -35.56 8.67
C SER A 162 -4.55 -35.18 9.44
N VAL A 163 -4.32 -33.87 9.53
CA VAL A 163 -3.27 -33.29 10.37
C VAL A 163 -3.87 -32.12 11.14
N THR A 164 -3.51 -31.99 12.41
CA THR A 164 -4.03 -30.93 13.28
C THR A 164 -2.89 -30.07 13.79
N LEU A 165 -3.04 -28.75 13.67
CA LEU A 165 -2.17 -27.76 14.28
C LEU A 165 -2.91 -27.11 15.45
N ALA A 166 -2.43 -27.34 16.67
CA ALA A 166 -3.09 -26.92 17.89
C ALA A 166 -3.16 -25.39 18.07
N ASP A 167 -2.13 -24.69 17.62
CA ASP A 167 -2.04 -23.23 17.63
C ASP A 167 -1.50 -22.76 16.28
N ILE A 168 -2.27 -21.90 15.60
CA ILE A 168 -1.92 -21.32 14.30
C ILE A 168 -1.14 -20.01 14.40
N GLY A 169 -0.64 -19.66 15.58
CA GLY A 169 0.27 -18.54 15.82
C GLY A 169 -0.40 -17.16 15.79
N GLN A 170 -1.68 -17.09 16.17
CA GLN A 170 -2.52 -15.87 16.04
C GLN A 170 -2.81 -15.17 17.37
N SER A 171 -2.27 -15.68 18.48
CA SER A 171 -2.55 -15.22 19.86
C SER A 171 -1.88 -13.90 20.26
N SER A 172 -0.92 -13.39 19.48
CA SER A 172 -0.12 -12.20 19.82
C SER A 172 0.05 -11.23 18.65
N GLY A 173 0.15 -9.93 18.97
CA GLY A 173 0.36 -8.84 18.02
C GLY A 173 -0.84 -7.89 17.91
N ASP A 174 -0.60 -6.60 18.13
CA ASP A 174 -1.58 -5.54 17.92
C ASP A 174 -1.78 -5.35 16.41
N ALA A 175 -2.85 -5.92 15.87
CA ALA A 175 -3.35 -5.46 14.58
C ALA A 175 -4.00 -4.08 14.76
N PRO A 176 -4.06 -3.24 13.70
CA PRO A 176 -5.10 -2.19 13.69
C PRO A 176 -6.47 -2.86 13.95
N PRO A 177 -7.38 -2.19 14.68
CA PRO A 177 -8.43 -2.86 15.45
C PRO A 177 -9.17 -3.91 14.63
N SER A 178 -9.05 -5.17 15.06
CA SER A 178 -9.79 -6.29 14.50
C SER A 178 -11.28 -6.02 14.65
N SER A 179 -11.90 -5.69 13.53
CA SER A 179 -13.25 -5.21 13.43
C SER A 179 -14.28 -6.34 13.39
N SER A 180 -14.35 -7.20 14.41
CA SER A 180 -15.60 -7.88 14.84
C SER A 180 -15.29 -8.98 15.85
N SER A 181 -16.27 -9.25 16.71
CA SER A 181 -16.36 -10.38 17.63
C SER A 181 -16.49 -11.76 16.96
N SER A 182 -16.29 -11.86 15.64
CA SER A 182 -16.27 -13.11 14.89
C SER A 182 -14.87 -13.32 14.32
N GLY A 183 -13.94 -13.77 15.16
CA GLY A 183 -12.49 -13.76 14.92
C GLY A 183 -11.95 -14.52 13.71
N ASN A 184 -12.76 -14.99 12.77
CA ASN A 184 -12.32 -15.89 11.71
C ASN A 184 -11.32 -15.25 10.72
N LEU A 185 -10.34 -16.05 10.30
CA LEU A 185 -9.39 -15.78 9.21
C LEU A 185 -9.78 -16.59 7.96
N ALA A 186 -9.31 -16.20 6.79
CA ALA A 186 -9.43 -16.95 5.54
C ALA A 186 -8.10 -17.66 5.22
N LEU A 187 -8.18 -18.94 4.88
CA LEU A 187 -7.04 -19.77 4.47
C LEU A 187 -6.83 -19.72 2.95
N TRP A 188 -5.61 -19.43 2.52
CA TRP A 188 -5.22 -19.35 1.11
C TRP A 188 -3.96 -20.16 0.83
N LEU A 189 -3.86 -20.80 -0.34
CA LEU A 189 -2.57 -21.30 -0.82
C LEU A 189 -1.70 -20.12 -1.24
N CYS A 190 -0.46 -20.07 -0.74
CA CYS A 190 0.51 -19.04 -1.11
C CYS A 190 1.54 -19.56 -2.11
N SER A 191 2.17 -20.70 -1.79
CA SER A 191 3.22 -21.27 -2.63
C SER A 191 3.35 -22.77 -2.44
N VAL A 192 3.85 -23.45 -3.47
CA VAL A 192 4.19 -24.86 -3.43
C VAL A 192 5.62 -25.05 -3.92
N SER A 193 6.34 -26.00 -3.33
CA SER A 193 7.67 -26.38 -3.82
C SER A 193 7.57 -26.98 -5.22
N SER A 194 8.67 -27.01 -5.95
CA SER A 194 8.74 -27.55 -7.31
C SER A 194 8.27 -28.99 -7.42
N ASN A 195 8.43 -29.80 -6.37
CA ASN A 195 7.88 -31.17 -6.33
C ASN A 195 6.48 -31.26 -5.70
N GLY A 196 5.89 -30.15 -5.25
CA GLY A 196 4.59 -30.09 -4.58
C GLY A 196 4.52 -30.74 -3.20
N ARG A 197 5.64 -31.19 -2.64
CA ARG A 197 5.67 -31.86 -1.32
C ARG A 197 5.63 -30.90 -0.14
N ARG A 198 5.84 -29.60 -0.38
CA ARG A 198 5.72 -28.55 0.63
C ARG A 198 4.79 -27.45 0.11
N ALA A 199 3.86 -27.02 0.95
CA ALA A 199 2.91 -25.97 0.63
C ALA A 199 2.88 -24.92 1.74
N VAL A 200 3.08 -23.66 1.37
CA VAL A 200 2.88 -22.50 2.24
C VAL A 200 1.42 -22.08 2.16
N LEU A 201 0.75 -22.10 3.30
CA LEU A 201 -0.62 -21.60 3.44
C LEU A 201 -0.59 -20.23 4.14
N GLU A 202 -1.32 -19.29 3.58
CA GLU A 202 -1.47 -17.93 4.10
C GLU A 202 -2.78 -17.80 4.88
N LEU A 203 -2.71 -17.22 6.08
CA LEU A 203 -3.87 -16.81 6.85
C LEU A 203 -4.12 -15.33 6.60
N ARG A 204 -5.34 -14.94 6.23
CA ARG A 204 -5.74 -13.55 5.99
C ARG A 204 -6.90 -13.17 6.89
N GLY A 205 -6.99 -11.93 7.37
CA GLY A 205 -8.25 -11.50 7.96
C GLY A 205 -9.35 -11.32 6.89
N VAL A 206 -10.59 -11.24 7.34
CA VAL A 206 -11.76 -11.12 6.47
C VAL A 206 -12.38 -9.73 6.61
N GLN A 207 -12.91 -9.19 5.52
CA GLN A 207 -13.53 -7.88 5.50
C GLN A 207 -14.73 -7.82 6.45
N SER A 208 -14.81 -6.78 7.29
CA SER A 208 -15.97 -6.54 8.16
C SER A 208 -16.68 -5.23 7.80
N PRO A 209 -18.00 -5.26 7.56
CA PRO A 209 -18.78 -4.05 7.28
C PRO A 209 -18.91 -3.11 8.49
N ALA A 210 -18.63 -3.55 9.71
CA ALA A 210 -18.87 -2.79 10.94
C ALA A 210 -17.83 -1.68 11.23
N PHE A 211 -16.64 -1.73 10.62
CA PHE A 211 -15.58 -0.72 10.86
C PHE A 211 -14.91 -0.32 9.53
N PRO A 212 -15.50 0.63 8.78
CA PRO A 212 -15.05 1.03 7.43
C PRO A 212 -13.60 1.54 7.37
N GLU A 213 -13.11 2.09 8.48
CA GLU A 213 -11.77 2.66 8.62
C GLU A 213 -10.67 1.62 8.89
N THR A 214 -11.01 0.41 9.37
CA THR A 214 -10.07 -0.72 9.53
C THR A 214 -10.33 -1.88 8.56
N GLN A 215 -11.36 -1.76 7.71
CA GLN A 215 -11.84 -2.75 6.71
C GLN A 215 -10.79 -3.39 5.79
N ARG A 216 -9.56 -2.90 5.82
CA ARG A 216 -8.80 -2.60 4.62
C ARG A 216 -7.32 -3.02 4.75
N ILE A 217 -6.76 -3.03 5.97
CA ILE A 217 -5.49 -3.71 6.32
C ILE A 217 -5.72 -5.18 6.73
N ASN A 218 -6.97 -5.53 7.05
CA ASN A 218 -7.35 -6.84 7.55
C ASN A 218 -7.25 -7.97 6.51
N THR A 219 -7.17 -7.69 5.21
CA THR A 219 -7.03 -8.74 4.18
C THR A 219 -5.58 -9.17 3.93
N ALA A 220 -4.59 -8.41 4.41
CA ALA A 220 -3.17 -8.74 4.24
C ALA A 220 -2.78 -9.94 5.11
N PRO A 221 -1.75 -10.71 4.72
CA PRO A 221 -1.34 -11.91 5.46
C PRO A 221 -1.17 -11.62 6.95
N ALA A 222 -1.85 -12.38 7.79
CA ALA A 222 -1.76 -12.33 9.24
C ALA A 222 -0.95 -13.51 9.80
N GLY A 223 -0.55 -14.47 8.97
CA GLY A 223 0.24 -15.62 9.37
C GLY A 223 0.57 -16.49 8.17
N PHE A 224 1.62 -17.29 8.30
CA PHE A 224 1.98 -18.30 7.30
C PHE A 224 2.17 -19.64 8.00
N LEU A 225 1.60 -20.69 7.41
CA LEU A 225 1.68 -22.07 7.86
C LEU A 225 2.40 -22.90 6.78
N LEU A 226 3.04 -23.99 7.18
CA LEU A 226 3.72 -24.91 6.28
C LEU A 226 3.15 -26.31 6.44
N LEU A 227 2.65 -26.86 5.34
CA LEU A 227 2.27 -28.27 5.21
C LEU A 227 3.35 -29.02 4.43
N GLU A 228 3.80 -30.15 4.94
CA GLU A 228 4.78 -31.02 4.29
C GLU A 228 4.24 -32.45 4.14
N LEU A 229 4.47 -33.04 2.96
CA LEU A 229 4.06 -34.38 2.56
C LEU A 229 5.32 -35.26 2.40
N VAL A 230 5.55 -36.14 3.37
CA VAL A 230 6.73 -37.00 3.47
C VAL A 230 6.38 -38.44 3.10
N GLY A 231 7.33 -39.18 2.53
CA GLY A 231 7.11 -40.54 2.04
C GLY A 231 6.38 -40.64 0.69
N PRO A 232 6.09 -41.88 0.23
CA PRO A 232 5.33 -42.17 -0.98
C PRO A 232 3.82 -41.94 -0.81
N GLY A 233 3.12 -41.62 -1.90
CA GLY A 233 1.66 -41.51 -1.88
C GLY A 233 0.95 -42.87 -2.02
N PRO A 234 -0.37 -42.92 -1.85
CA PRO A 234 -1.27 -41.82 -1.51
C PRO A 234 -1.33 -41.50 -0.01
N ALA A 235 -0.74 -42.33 0.84
CA ALA A 235 -0.75 -42.20 2.29
C ALA A 235 0.54 -41.53 2.80
N PHE A 236 0.65 -40.21 2.61
CA PHE A 236 1.80 -39.42 3.03
C PHE A 236 1.88 -39.30 4.56
N GLU A 237 3.09 -39.19 5.09
CA GLU A 237 3.27 -38.66 6.43
C GLU A 237 3.14 -37.13 6.38
N LEU A 238 2.21 -36.57 7.16
CA LEU A 238 1.89 -35.14 7.14
C LEU A 238 2.54 -34.40 8.31
N SER A 239 3.27 -33.33 8.01
CA SER A 239 3.75 -32.36 9.00
C SER A 239 3.06 -31.02 8.76
N PHE A 240 2.52 -30.39 9.81
CA PHE A 240 1.85 -29.10 9.71
C PHE A 240 2.32 -28.16 10.82
N THR A 241 2.92 -27.04 10.45
CA THR A 241 3.63 -26.15 11.37
C THR A 241 3.33 -24.67 11.10
N VAL A 242 3.59 -23.82 12.10
CA VAL A 242 3.57 -22.36 11.93
C VAL A 242 4.91 -21.90 11.35
N LEU A 243 4.89 -21.29 10.17
CA LEU A 243 6.06 -20.72 9.51
C LEU A 243 6.33 -19.30 9.99
N ARG A 244 5.29 -18.47 10.06
CA ARG A 244 5.33 -17.12 10.65
C ARG A 244 4.08 -16.83 11.45
N THR A 245 4.29 -16.36 12.68
CA THR A 245 3.21 -15.93 13.57
C THR A 245 2.64 -14.58 13.15
N ARG A 246 1.52 -14.20 13.74
CA ARG A 246 0.91 -12.88 13.56
C ARG A 246 1.84 -11.73 13.88
N LEU A 247 2.52 -11.79 15.02
CA LEU A 247 3.48 -10.78 15.41
C LEU A 247 4.61 -10.61 14.38
N GLN A 248 5.12 -11.71 13.83
CA GLN A 248 6.19 -11.69 12.82
C GLN A 248 5.69 -11.13 11.48
N CYS A 249 4.44 -11.38 11.11
CA CYS A 249 3.90 -10.91 9.83
C CYS A 249 3.59 -9.42 9.83
N LEU A 250 3.05 -8.87 10.94
CA LEU A 250 2.47 -7.52 10.98
C LEU A 250 3.51 -6.39 10.84
N GLY A 251 4.77 -6.66 11.17
CA GLY A 251 5.82 -5.66 11.23
C GLY A 251 5.65 -4.70 12.41
N ALA A 252 6.61 -3.78 12.57
CA ALA A 252 6.54 -2.73 13.59
C ALA A 252 5.69 -1.56 13.09
N TRP A 253 4.90 -0.95 13.98
CA TRP A 253 4.08 0.22 13.68
C TRP A 253 4.39 1.36 14.63
N GLU A 254 4.63 2.56 14.08
CA GLU A 254 4.79 3.81 14.81
C GLU A 254 3.81 4.82 14.21
N GLU A 255 3.09 5.58 15.04
CA GLU A 255 2.19 6.63 14.56
C GLU A 255 2.23 7.84 15.49
N GLN A 256 2.32 9.03 14.90
CA GLN A 256 2.18 10.30 15.59
C GLN A 256 1.03 11.07 14.94
N ARG A 257 -0.12 11.12 15.63
CA ARG A 257 -1.31 11.85 15.16
C ARG A 257 -1.39 13.29 15.68
N ALA A 258 -0.62 13.62 16.72
CA ALA A 258 -0.59 14.96 17.28
C ALA A 258 0.19 15.90 16.35
N GLY A 259 -0.55 16.70 15.58
CA GLY A 259 0.01 17.74 14.71
C GLY A 259 0.51 18.97 15.47
N ALA A 260 0.90 20.00 14.72
CA ALA A 260 1.31 21.27 15.30
C ALA A 260 0.15 21.93 16.05
N LYS A 261 0.45 22.56 17.19
CA LYS A 261 -0.56 23.24 18.00
C LYS A 261 -0.87 24.61 17.41
N GLY A 262 -2.16 24.94 17.37
CA GLY A 262 -2.61 26.28 17.05
C GLY A 262 -2.36 27.28 18.15
N VAL A 263 -2.10 28.52 17.76
CA VAL A 263 -1.95 29.64 18.70
C VAL A 263 -2.82 30.83 18.33
N ASN A 264 -3.16 31.62 19.35
CA ASN A 264 -3.84 32.89 19.17
C ASN A 264 -2.86 34.05 19.40
N PRO A 265 -2.44 34.77 18.35
CA PRO A 265 -1.62 35.95 18.53
C PRO A 265 -2.42 37.05 19.22
N SER A 266 -1.82 37.67 20.23
CA SER A 266 -2.37 38.76 21.02
C SER A 266 -1.33 39.86 21.18
N ILE A 267 -1.74 41.04 21.64
CA ILE A 267 -0.81 42.16 21.87
C ILE A 267 -0.38 42.15 23.32
N LEU A 268 0.94 42.25 23.54
CA LEU A 268 1.48 42.56 24.85
C LEU A 268 1.35 44.06 25.09
N TRP A 269 0.71 44.45 26.19
CA TRP A 269 0.47 45.86 26.52
C TRP A 269 1.38 46.34 27.65
N THR A 270 1.86 47.58 27.51
CA THR A 270 2.34 48.38 28.63
C THR A 270 1.36 49.51 28.87
N THR A 271 0.78 49.57 30.08
CA THR A 271 -0.27 50.53 30.40
C THR A 271 0.22 51.60 31.36
N THR A 272 -0.02 52.86 31.00
CA THR A 272 0.09 54.00 31.91
C THR A 272 -1.29 54.61 32.11
N SER A 273 -1.54 55.17 33.31
CA SER A 273 -2.80 55.81 33.62
C SER A 273 -2.60 57.13 34.35
N THR A 274 -3.49 58.08 34.09
CA THR A 274 -3.59 59.35 34.84
C THR A 274 -5.00 59.47 35.41
N PRO A 275 -5.18 59.50 36.74
CA PRO A 275 -6.50 59.65 37.35
C PRO A 275 -7.21 60.93 36.87
N ARG A 276 -8.48 60.82 36.48
CA ARG A 276 -9.32 61.94 36.06
C ARG A 276 -10.79 61.67 36.34
N THR A 277 -11.49 62.66 36.89
CA THR A 277 -12.95 62.64 37.09
C THR A 277 -13.63 63.33 35.92
N VAL A 278 -14.65 62.69 35.33
CA VAL A 278 -15.49 63.25 34.26
C VAL A 278 -16.93 63.24 34.75
N ASP A 279 -17.59 64.40 34.75
CA ASP A 279 -18.99 64.57 35.18
C ASP A 279 -19.31 63.95 36.55
N GLY A 280 -18.36 64.03 37.49
CA GLY A 280 -18.50 63.50 38.86
C GLY A 280 -18.22 61.99 38.99
N VAL A 281 -17.86 61.29 37.92
CA VAL A 281 -17.48 59.87 37.92
C VAL A 281 -15.97 59.73 37.97
N SER A 282 -15.45 59.01 38.99
CA SER A 282 -14.02 58.70 39.09
C SER A 282 -13.57 57.69 38.03
N GLY A 283 -12.39 57.94 37.45
CA GLY A 283 -11.76 57.06 36.47
C GLY A 283 -10.33 57.50 36.19
N ALA A 284 -9.78 57.03 35.07
CA ALA A 284 -8.48 57.45 34.59
C ALA A 284 -8.44 57.49 33.06
N ASP A 285 -7.61 58.39 32.53
CA ASP A 285 -7.16 58.32 31.14
C ASP A 285 -6.08 57.24 31.05
N TYR A 286 -6.33 56.21 30.25
CA TYR A 286 -5.41 55.10 30.03
C TYR A 286 -4.74 55.24 28.66
N ILE A 287 -3.45 54.92 28.63
CA ILE A 287 -2.69 54.72 27.39
C ILE A 287 -2.10 53.32 27.47
N CYS A 288 -2.67 52.40 26.69
CA CYS A 288 -2.18 51.05 26.51
C CYS A 288 -1.28 51.04 25.28
N THR A 289 0.04 51.07 25.49
CA THR A 289 1.03 51.07 24.42
C THR A 289 1.34 49.63 24.02
N ALA A 290 1.32 49.34 22.72
CA ALA A 290 1.70 48.03 22.21
C ALA A 290 3.21 47.82 22.42
N ALA A 291 3.58 46.75 23.13
CA ALA A 291 4.96 46.43 23.50
C ALA A 291 5.53 45.22 22.76
N GLY A 292 4.68 44.43 22.10
CA GLY A 292 5.07 43.24 21.36
C GLY A 292 3.87 42.35 21.06
N MET A 293 4.14 41.17 20.52
CA MET A 293 3.14 40.13 20.34
C MET A 293 3.31 39.09 21.45
N ALA A 294 2.19 38.67 22.02
CA ALA A 294 2.11 37.54 22.93
C ALA A 294 1.39 36.38 22.25
N VAL A 295 1.81 35.15 22.53
CA VAL A 295 1.19 33.93 22.01
C VAL A 295 0.52 33.24 23.19
N THR A 296 -0.81 33.26 23.27
CA THR A 296 -1.51 32.63 24.40
C THR A 296 -1.51 31.10 24.27
N GLU A 297 -0.91 30.42 25.24
CA GLU A 297 -0.88 28.95 25.37
C GLU A 297 -2.24 28.38 25.84
N THR A 298 -3.32 28.64 25.12
CA THR A 298 -4.47 27.73 25.18
C THR A 298 -4.49 26.96 23.87
N PRO A 299 -3.80 25.80 23.79
CA PRO A 299 -3.72 25.03 22.57
C PRO A 299 -5.13 24.73 22.06
N GLN A 300 -5.49 25.24 20.90
CA GLN A 300 -6.58 24.66 20.13
C GLN A 300 -5.98 23.41 19.45
N VAL A 301 -6.68 22.27 19.56
CA VAL A 301 -6.26 21.01 18.92
C VAL A 301 -6.13 21.21 17.40
N ASP A 302 -6.97 22.09 16.85
CA ASP A 302 -6.93 22.55 15.47
C ASP A 302 -7.16 24.07 15.44
N GLY A 303 -6.16 24.85 15.01
CA GLY A 303 -6.31 26.30 14.84
C GLY A 303 -5.06 26.91 14.22
N THR A 304 -5.23 27.80 13.24
CA THR A 304 -4.11 28.57 12.69
C THR A 304 -4.01 29.94 13.37
N PRO A 305 -2.81 30.53 13.48
CA PRO A 305 -1.52 30.03 13.00
C PRO A 305 -0.92 28.92 13.88
N TYR A 306 -0.10 28.03 13.30
CA TYR A 306 0.62 26.96 14.03
C TYR A 306 1.98 27.43 14.56
N VAL A 307 2.56 26.84 15.60
CA VAL A 307 3.96 27.11 16.00
C VAL A 307 4.70 25.83 16.37
N GLY A 308 6.03 25.88 16.29
CA GLY A 308 6.93 24.80 16.65
C GLY A 308 7.28 23.88 15.47
N SER A 309 8.10 22.89 15.78
CA SER A 309 8.62 21.91 14.81
C SER A 309 8.27 20.49 15.24
N GLY A 310 8.06 19.60 14.27
CA GLY A 310 7.77 18.20 14.55
C GLY A 310 7.41 17.42 13.31
N TRP A 311 6.78 16.27 13.52
CA TRP A 311 6.21 15.47 12.44
C TRP A 311 4.85 14.90 12.81
N VAL A 312 4.05 14.59 11.80
CA VAL A 312 2.77 13.88 11.94
C VAL A 312 2.72 12.81 10.85
N GLY A 313 2.21 11.63 11.16
CA GLY A 313 2.14 10.51 10.22
C GLY A 313 2.31 9.15 10.87
N GLY A 314 2.74 8.16 10.10
CA GLY A 314 3.03 6.82 10.57
C GLY A 314 4.09 6.09 9.76
N LYS A 315 4.65 5.06 10.37
CA LYS A 315 5.67 4.19 9.78
C LYS A 315 5.29 2.75 10.06
N ARG A 316 5.35 1.92 9.02
CA ARG A 316 5.30 0.47 9.15
C ARG A 316 6.59 -0.12 8.63
N SER A 317 7.26 -0.94 9.43
CA SER A 317 8.51 -1.57 9.04
C SER A 317 8.34 -3.09 8.96
N ASN A 318 8.89 -3.69 7.91
CA ASN A 318 8.96 -5.15 7.72
C ASN A 318 7.59 -5.86 7.77
N ARG A 319 6.60 -5.32 7.05
CA ARG A 319 5.30 -5.98 6.86
C ARG A 319 5.43 -7.09 5.84
N LEU A 320 5.33 -8.34 6.28
CA LEU A 320 5.43 -9.51 5.41
C LEU A 320 4.19 -9.63 4.50
N MET A 321 4.43 -9.90 3.22
CA MET A 321 3.41 -9.99 2.18
C MET A 321 3.31 -11.35 1.55
N ALA A 322 4.42 -12.06 1.35
CA ALA A 322 4.41 -13.39 0.78
C ALA A 322 5.62 -14.19 1.29
N ILE A 323 5.45 -15.51 1.32
CA ILE A 323 6.57 -16.45 1.37
C ILE A 323 6.38 -17.42 0.22
N VAL A 324 7.34 -17.45 -0.68
CA VAL A 324 7.27 -18.28 -1.89
C VAL A 324 8.51 -19.15 -2.04
N PHE A 325 8.36 -20.31 -2.67
CA PHE A 325 9.50 -21.12 -3.07
C PHE A 325 10.12 -20.58 -4.35
N ASP A 326 11.45 -20.51 -4.39
CA ASP A 326 12.20 -20.30 -5.62
C ASP A 326 12.44 -21.62 -6.36
N GLU A 327 13.20 -21.58 -7.46
CA GLU A 327 13.48 -22.73 -8.30
C GLU A 327 14.39 -23.79 -7.67
N GLN A 328 15.04 -23.46 -6.54
CA GLN A 328 15.78 -24.41 -5.70
C GLN A 328 14.95 -24.90 -4.51
N ASP A 329 13.66 -24.57 -4.47
CA ASP A 329 12.76 -24.79 -3.35
C ASP A 329 13.24 -24.18 -2.03
N LEU A 330 13.98 -23.07 -2.09
CA LEU A 330 14.27 -22.23 -0.94
C LEU A 330 13.14 -21.23 -0.76
N MET A 331 12.81 -20.92 0.50
CA MET A 331 11.78 -19.93 0.81
C MET A 331 12.37 -18.53 0.69
N VAL A 332 11.67 -17.68 -0.06
CA VAL A 332 11.96 -16.25 -0.21
C VAL A 332 10.83 -15.46 0.42
N GLU A 333 11.18 -14.54 1.30
CA GLU A 333 10.23 -13.62 1.93
C GLU A 333 10.14 -12.33 1.14
N LEU A 334 8.91 -11.94 0.80
CA LEU A 334 8.59 -10.67 0.18
C LEU A 334 7.85 -9.80 1.20
N ALA A 335 8.43 -8.67 1.56
CA ALA A 335 7.89 -7.75 2.55
C ALA A 335 7.96 -6.29 2.08
N PHE A 336 7.37 -5.37 2.85
CA PHE A 336 7.53 -3.94 2.60
C PHE A 336 7.71 -3.14 3.89
N SER A 337 8.27 -1.94 3.75
CA SER A 337 8.15 -0.89 4.75
C SER A 337 7.51 0.35 4.12
N VAL A 338 6.60 1.01 4.82
CA VAL A 338 6.05 2.30 4.39
C VAL A 338 6.31 3.36 5.42
N HIS A 339 6.76 4.52 4.96
CA HIS A 339 6.86 5.71 5.78
C HIS A 339 5.96 6.76 5.16
N TYR A 340 5.09 7.31 5.99
CA TYR A 340 4.27 8.42 5.58
C TYR A 340 4.25 9.49 6.65
N LEU A 341 4.80 10.65 6.33
CA LEU A 341 4.98 11.68 7.33
C LEU A 341 4.98 13.06 6.70
N CYS A 342 4.53 14.02 7.48
CA CYS A 342 4.71 15.44 7.24
C CYS A 342 5.64 15.97 8.33
N GLU A 343 6.86 16.35 7.96
CA GLU A 343 7.77 17.15 8.78
C GLU A 343 7.38 18.62 8.64
N TYR A 344 7.29 19.34 9.75
CA TYR A 344 6.93 20.76 9.74
C TYR A 344 7.86 21.55 10.66
N ASP A 345 8.08 22.80 10.27
CA ASP A 345 8.74 23.82 11.08
C ASP A 345 8.01 25.16 10.92
N TYR A 346 7.31 25.56 11.98
CA TYR A 346 6.61 26.83 12.10
C TYR A 346 7.32 27.71 13.13
N PRO A 347 8.37 28.46 12.74
CA PRO A 347 9.15 29.26 13.68
C PRO A 347 8.30 30.35 14.34
N GLU A 348 8.86 30.95 15.38
CA GLU A 348 8.27 32.13 16.01
C GLU A 348 8.15 33.29 15.01
N TRP A 349 7.15 34.12 15.24
CA TRP A 349 6.88 35.30 14.44
C TRP A 349 7.90 36.41 14.70
N ALA A 350 8.44 36.99 13.65
CA ALA A 350 9.37 38.12 13.72
C ALA A 350 8.72 39.38 13.16
N GLY A 351 8.84 40.50 13.85
CA GLY A 351 8.22 41.74 13.41
C GLY A 351 8.23 42.84 14.45
N THR A 352 7.49 43.89 14.13
CA THR A 352 7.37 45.09 14.98
C THR A 352 5.92 45.50 15.13
N ILE A 353 5.58 46.00 16.30
CA ILE A 353 4.30 46.63 16.61
C ILE A 353 4.56 47.97 17.28
N SER A 354 3.70 48.94 17.03
CA SER A 354 3.78 50.28 17.61
C SER A 354 2.40 50.91 17.71
N GLY A 355 2.30 52.06 18.38
CA GLY A 355 1.05 52.76 18.62
C GLY A 355 0.40 52.37 19.95
N ALA A 356 -0.79 52.91 20.19
CA ALA A 356 -1.49 52.73 21.44
C ALA A 356 -3.02 52.73 21.26
N VAL A 357 -3.69 52.11 22.21
CA VAL A 357 -5.12 52.33 22.46
C VAL A 357 -5.22 53.26 23.66
N SER A 358 -5.93 54.38 23.50
CA SER A 358 -6.08 55.37 24.55
C SER A 358 -7.51 55.87 24.69
N GLY A 359 -7.89 56.25 25.90
CA GLY A 359 -9.24 56.69 26.23
C GLY A 359 -9.44 56.78 27.74
N TRP A 360 -10.63 57.24 28.13
CA TRP A 360 -10.99 57.37 29.54
C TRP A 360 -11.89 56.22 29.99
N LEU A 361 -11.55 55.53 31.08
CA LEU A 361 -12.35 54.45 31.66
C LEU A 361 -12.68 54.75 33.13
N ALA A 362 -13.97 54.71 33.47
CA ALA A 362 -14.44 54.84 34.84
C ALA A 362 -13.94 53.68 35.73
N ASP A 363 -13.69 53.94 37.01
CA ASP A 363 -13.21 52.93 37.95
C ASP A 363 -14.23 51.79 38.14
N SER A 364 -15.52 52.12 38.06
CA SER A 364 -16.64 51.19 38.17
C SER A 364 -16.97 50.44 36.87
N ALA A 365 -16.37 50.83 35.74
CA ALA A 365 -16.70 50.26 34.43
C ALA A 365 -15.73 49.13 34.04
N PRO A 366 -16.24 48.01 33.47
CA PRO A 366 -15.39 46.91 33.01
C PRO A 366 -14.71 47.19 31.66
N ASN A 367 -15.27 48.07 30.83
CA ASN A 367 -14.71 48.48 29.54
C ASN A 367 -15.29 49.83 29.07
N THR A 368 -14.68 50.45 28.06
CA THR A 368 -15.26 51.60 27.33
C THR A 368 -15.03 51.48 25.83
N ARG A 369 -16.09 51.69 25.05
CA ARG A 369 -16.03 51.78 23.57
C ARG A 369 -16.11 53.22 23.08
N THR A 370 -16.54 54.14 23.94
CA THR A 370 -16.74 55.55 23.59
C THR A 370 -15.45 56.33 23.86
N ASN A 371 -15.09 57.24 22.95
CA ASN A 371 -13.90 58.09 23.05
C ASN A 371 -12.56 57.33 23.13
N VAL A 372 -12.48 56.18 22.45
CA VAL A 372 -11.23 55.42 22.31
C VAL A 372 -10.54 55.81 21.01
N THR A 373 -9.26 56.11 21.10
CA THR A 373 -8.38 56.33 19.93
C THR A 373 -7.48 55.12 19.77
N ASN A 374 -7.38 54.61 18.54
CA ASN A 374 -6.47 53.53 18.17
C ASN A 374 -5.46 54.01 17.14
N THR A 375 -4.18 53.84 17.44
CA THR A 375 -3.07 54.06 16.49
C THR A 375 -2.22 52.82 16.32
N VAL A 376 -2.66 51.67 16.84
CA VAL A 376 -1.87 50.44 16.82
C VAL A 376 -1.72 49.93 15.40
N ALA A 377 -0.46 49.83 14.98
CA ALA A 377 -0.08 49.25 13.70
C ALA A 377 1.12 48.32 13.91
N GLY A 378 1.16 47.23 13.17
CA GLY A 378 2.24 46.25 13.27
C GLY A 378 2.25 45.29 12.10
N ASN A 379 3.43 44.74 11.84
CA ASN A 379 3.61 43.69 10.85
C ASN A 379 4.55 42.65 11.44
N TYR A 380 4.08 41.40 11.46
CA TYR A 380 4.87 40.23 11.77
C TYR A 380 4.89 39.31 10.57
N SER A 381 6.02 38.65 10.36
CA SER A 381 6.19 37.70 9.29
C SER A 381 7.04 36.52 9.77
N ARG A 382 6.90 35.41 9.06
CA ARG A 382 7.78 34.25 9.19
C ARG A 382 7.78 33.45 7.91
N VAL A 383 8.77 32.57 7.82
CA VAL A 383 8.87 31.57 6.76
C VAL A 383 8.75 30.22 7.43
N SER A 384 7.66 29.51 7.13
CA SER A 384 7.42 28.16 7.61
C SER A 384 7.74 27.14 6.52
N THR A 385 8.13 25.94 6.93
CA THR A 385 8.46 24.87 5.99
C THR A 385 7.70 23.61 6.34
N GLU A 386 7.31 22.89 5.30
CA GLU A 386 6.70 21.58 5.45
C GLU A 386 7.23 20.63 4.37
N THR A 387 7.52 19.40 4.77
CA THR A 387 7.96 18.33 3.88
C THR A 387 7.08 17.10 4.10
N VAL A 388 6.29 16.76 3.08
CA VAL A 388 5.47 15.56 3.02
C VAL A 388 6.25 14.46 2.31
N ARG A 389 6.26 13.28 2.89
CA ARG A 389 6.86 12.09 2.29
C ARG A 389 5.86 10.95 2.33
N GLY A 390 5.71 10.28 1.20
CA GLY A 390 5.09 8.97 1.14
C GLY A 390 6.06 8.02 0.46
N GLU A 391 6.70 7.14 1.23
CA GLU A 391 7.73 6.24 0.75
C GLU A 391 7.32 4.78 0.98
N VAL A 392 7.63 3.93 0.00
CA VAL A 392 7.47 2.48 0.04
C VAL A 392 8.82 1.86 -0.27
N ALA A 393 9.31 1.00 0.61
CA ALA A 393 10.47 0.15 0.38
C ALA A 393 9.99 -1.29 0.21
N LEU A 394 10.39 -1.93 -0.89
CA LEU A 394 10.19 -3.36 -1.12
C LEU A 394 11.40 -4.12 -0.55
N LEU A 395 11.10 -5.16 0.21
CA LEU A 395 12.06 -5.99 0.89
C LEU A 395 12.03 -7.41 0.33
N ARG A 396 13.21 -8.01 0.19
CA ARG A 396 13.41 -9.44 -0.05
C ARG A 396 14.28 -10.01 1.06
N ASP A 397 13.81 -11.02 1.76
CA ASP A 397 14.50 -11.65 2.90
C ASP A 397 14.99 -10.62 3.95
N GLY A 398 14.15 -9.61 4.20
CA GLY A 398 14.44 -8.50 5.13
C GLY A 398 15.37 -7.42 4.58
N ALA A 399 15.98 -7.60 3.40
CA ALA A 399 16.83 -6.60 2.76
C ALA A 399 16.05 -5.72 1.79
N GLU A 400 16.29 -4.40 1.80
CA GLU A 400 15.70 -3.49 0.82
C GLU A 400 16.30 -3.73 -0.57
N VAL A 401 15.42 -3.95 -1.54
CA VAL A 401 15.78 -4.20 -2.94
C VAL A 401 15.26 -3.12 -3.88
N SER A 402 14.26 -2.35 -3.44
CA SER A 402 13.70 -1.24 -4.22
C SER A 402 13.01 -0.24 -3.30
N ARG A 403 13.00 1.02 -3.71
CA ARG A 403 12.27 2.10 -3.04
C ARG A 403 11.63 3.02 -4.06
N GLY A 404 10.45 3.51 -3.73
CA GLY A 404 9.73 4.50 -4.51
C GLY A 404 8.83 5.31 -3.59
N GLY A 405 8.31 6.41 -4.09
CA GLY A 405 7.51 7.32 -3.31
C GLY A 405 7.34 8.68 -3.93
N PHE A 406 6.86 9.61 -3.10
CA PHE A 406 6.87 11.01 -3.40
C PHE A 406 7.42 11.82 -2.23
N LYS A 407 7.97 12.98 -2.56
CA LYS A 407 8.36 14.02 -1.61
C LYS A 407 7.76 15.34 -2.07
N HIS A 408 6.97 15.98 -1.23
CA HIS A 408 6.51 17.34 -1.45
C HIS A 408 7.18 18.25 -0.43
N THR A 409 7.88 19.28 -0.89
CA THR A 409 8.45 20.31 -0.03
C THR A 409 7.78 21.64 -0.35
N ARG A 410 7.34 22.36 0.68
CA ARG A 410 6.77 23.69 0.54
C ARG A 410 7.37 24.66 1.54
N THR A 411 7.42 25.91 1.10
CA THR A 411 7.73 27.07 1.92
C THR A 411 6.50 27.95 1.96
N VAL A 412 6.06 28.29 3.17
CA VAL A 412 4.90 29.15 3.42
C VAL A 412 5.43 30.47 3.99
N ASN A 413 5.27 31.55 3.24
CA ASN A 413 5.50 32.89 3.74
C ASN A 413 4.22 33.34 4.42
N GLU A 414 4.29 33.60 5.71
CA GLU A 414 3.14 33.99 6.50
C GLU A 414 3.35 35.40 7.03
N SER A 415 2.27 36.19 7.03
CA SER A 415 2.28 37.53 7.60
C SER A 415 1.03 37.80 8.42
N LEU A 416 1.21 38.53 9.52
CA LEU A 416 0.17 39.06 10.38
C LEU A 416 0.28 40.58 10.35
N THR A 417 -0.73 41.24 9.79
CA THR A 417 -0.79 42.71 9.75
C THR A 417 -1.83 43.21 10.74
N LEU A 418 -1.45 44.22 11.52
CA LEU A 418 -2.32 45.07 12.31
C LEU A 418 -2.32 46.46 11.69
N ASP A 419 -3.50 46.97 11.39
CA ASP A 419 -3.68 48.32 10.87
C ASP A 419 -4.95 48.95 11.50
N PRO A 420 -4.89 50.20 11.98
CA PRO A 420 -6.04 50.85 12.59
C PRO A 420 -7.17 51.17 11.59
N SER A 421 -6.91 51.08 10.28
CA SER A 421 -7.92 51.22 9.22
C SER A 421 -8.81 49.98 9.07
N PHE A 422 -8.43 48.84 9.64
CA PHE A 422 -9.27 47.65 9.61
C PHE A 422 -10.52 47.84 10.47
N ALA A 423 -11.68 47.40 9.98
CA ALA A 423 -12.93 47.48 10.73
C ALA A 423 -12.87 46.57 11.98
N GLN A 424 -12.75 47.17 13.16
CA GLN A 424 -12.52 46.47 14.42
C GLN A 424 -13.31 47.11 15.57
N ASP A 425 -13.87 46.26 16.45
CA ASP A 425 -14.52 46.69 17.70
C ASP A 425 -13.44 47.02 18.75
N ILE A 426 -12.85 48.22 18.69
CA ILE A 426 -11.79 48.65 19.61
C ILE A 426 -12.36 49.19 20.93
N TYR A 427 -11.77 48.78 22.06
CA TYR A 427 -12.10 49.33 23.38
C TYR A 427 -10.96 49.20 24.38
N LEU A 428 -11.05 49.94 25.48
CA LEU A 428 -10.26 49.66 26.68
C LEU A 428 -11.02 48.67 27.55
N GLN A 429 -10.33 47.67 28.09
CA GLN A 429 -10.91 46.65 28.96
C GLN A 429 -10.12 46.53 30.26
N ARG A 430 -10.82 46.43 31.38
CA ARG A 430 -10.23 46.06 32.66
C ARG A 430 -10.22 44.54 32.79
N ASP A 431 -9.02 43.96 32.81
CA ASP A 431 -8.76 42.55 33.02
C ASP A 431 -7.96 42.35 34.31
N SER A 432 -8.55 41.68 35.29
CA SER A 432 -7.90 41.32 36.56
C SER A 432 -7.22 42.49 37.28
N GLY A 433 -7.83 43.69 37.20
CA GLY A 433 -7.33 44.94 37.81
C GLY A 433 -6.44 45.79 36.89
N THR A 434 -5.89 45.24 35.81
CA THR A 434 -5.10 45.96 34.80
C THR A 434 -5.99 46.41 33.65
N VAL A 435 -5.76 47.60 33.09
CA VAL A 435 -6.47 48.04 31.87
C VAL A 435 -5.59 47.77 30.66
N ILE A 436 -6.18 47.15 29.63
CA ILE A 436 -5.52 46.80 28.37
C ILE A 436 -6.32 47.32 27.17
N GLY A 437 -5.65 47.46 26.03
CA GLY A 437 -6.33 47.66 24.75
C GLY A 437 -6.93 46.36 24.26
N TRP A 438 -8.16 46.41 23.73
CA TRP A 438 -8.86 45.26 23.17
C TRP A 438 -9.44 45.59 21.80
N GLY A 439 -9.79 44.54 21.05
CA GLY A 439 -10.44 44.65 19.74
C GLY A 439 -9.49 44.55 18.55
N ASN A 440 -8.19 44.53 18.82
CA ASN A 440 -7.17 44.43 17.79
C ASN A 440 -7.15 43.02 17.17
N ARG A 441 -7.42 42.93 15.87
CA ARG A 441 -7.37 41.67 15.12
C ARG A 441 -6.22 41.69 14.13
N TYR A 442 -5.34 40.70 14.22
CA TYR A 442 -4.38 40.45 13.15
C TYR A 442 -5.13 39.95 11.92
N LEU A 443 -4.84 40.54 10.76
CA LEU A 443 -5.19 39.94 9.49
C LEU A 443 -4.06 39.03 9.05
N TYR A 444 -4.40 37.76 8.85
CA TYR A 444 -3.47 36.74 8.40
C TYR A 444 -3.47 36.67 6.87
N GLN A 445 -2.28 36.69 6.28
CA GLN A 445 -2.03 36.45 4.87
C GLN A 445 -0.97 35.37 4.74
N TYR A 446 -1.09 34.55 3.71
CA TYR A 446 -0.10 33.53 3.41
C TYR A 446 0.10 33.41 1.91
N ASP A 447 1.35 33.14 1.54
CA ASP A 447 1.80 32.88 0.19
C ASP A 447 2.67 31.62 0.22
N TYR A 448 2.30 30.59 -0.53
CA TYR A 448 3.13 29.38 -0.60
C TYR A 448 3.53 29.01 -2.02
N ALA A 449 4.72 28.41 -2.10
CA ALA A 449 5.22 27.71 -3.27
C ALA A 449 5.77 26.35 -2.80
N GLY A 450 5.64 25.34 -3.65
CA GLY A 450 6.09 24.00 -3.33
C GLY A 450 6.53 23.23 -4.56
N THR A 451 7.19 22.11 -4.31
CA THR A 451 7.67 21.20 -5.34
C THR A 451 7.36 19.77 -4.91
N THR A 452 6.80 18.99 -5.83
CA THR A 452 6.57 17.56 -5.68
C THR A 452 7.56 16.79 -6.53
N GLU A 453 8.26 15.84 -5.94
CA GLU A 453 9.21 14.95 -6.56
C GLU A 453 8.68 13.52 -6.48
N CYS A 454 8.65 12.83 -7.62
CA CYS A 454 8.47 11.37 -7.73
C CYS A 454 9.66 10.80 -8.51
N THR A 455 9.78 9.47 -8.60
CA THR A 455 10.92 8.82 -9.27
C THR A 455 11.00 9.24 -10.75
N GLY A 456 12.05 10.00 -11.08
CA GLY A 456 12.32 10.51 -12.44
C GLY A 456 11.53 11.75 -12.84
N THR A 457 10.82 12.43 -11.93
CA THR A 457 10.04 13.63 -12.28
C THR A 457 9.92 14.60 -11.10
N SER A 458 10.08 15.90 -11.37
CA SER A 458 9.86 16.99 -10.41
C SER A 458 8.87 18.00 -11.00
N TRP A 459 7.94 18.48 -10.16
CA TRP A 459 6.91 19.43 -10.55
C TRP A 459 6.78 20.54 -9.51
N THR A 460 6.71 21.77 -9.97
CA THR A 460 6.37 22.92 -9.13
C THR A 460 4.84 23.00 -8.96
N SER A 461 4.35 23.12 -7.72
CA SER A 461 2.94 23.38 -7.46
C SER A 461 2.59 24.83 -7.80
N GLU A 462 1.37 25.09 -8.25
CA GLU A 462 0.90 26.46 -8.44
C GLU A 462 1.01 27.26 -7.14
N SER A 463 1.52 28.49 -7.24
CA SER A 463 1.59 29.40 -6.10
C SER A 463 0.19 29.88 -5.75
N PHE A 464 -0.14 29.83 -4.48
CA PHE A 464 -1.42 30.33 -3.98
C PHE A 464 -1.16 31.48 -3.02
N SER A 465 -1.94 32.54 -3.19
CA SER A 465 -1.97 33.73 -2.33
C SER A 465 -3.37 33.88 -1.75
N GLY A 466 -3.51 33.75 -0.44
CA GLY A 466 -4.78 33.97 0.26
C GLY A 466 -4.93 35.46 0.61
N PRO A 467 -6.10 36.09 0.37
CA PRO A 467 -6.31 37.45 0.84
C PRO A 467 -6.30 37.51 2.38
N PRO A 468 -6.07 38.70 2.96
CA PRO A 468 -6.20 38.91 4.40
C PRO A 468 -7.52 38.34 4.97
N GLY A 469 -7.42 37.48 5.97
CA GLY A 469 -8.59 36.82 6.60
C GLY A 469 -8.96 35.46 6.00
N PHE A 470 -8.26 34.99 4.97
CA PHE A 470 -8.33 33.59 4.56
C PHE A 470 -7.68 32.72 5.65
N VAL A 471 -8.44 31.75 6.15
CA VAL A 471 -7.94 30.77 7.12
C VAL A 471 -7.52 29.51 6.36
N TYR A 472 -6.24 29.17 6.46
CA TYR A 472 -5.70 27.90 5.96
C TYR A 472 -6.30 26.75 6.79
N ASN A 473 -7.54 26.37 6.48
CA ASN A 473 -8.37 25.50 7.33
C ASN A 473 -8.07 24.01 7.20
N ALA A 474 -7.24 23.62 6.23
CA ALA A 474 -6.92 22.21 6.00
C ALA A 474 -5.42 22.07 5.95
N SER A 475 -4.86 21.63 7.06
CA SER A 475 -3.52 21.11 7.06
C SER A 475 -3.38 19.96 6.05
N ILE A 476 -2.21 19.87 5.42
CA ILE A 476 -1.90 18.80 4.47
C ILE A 476 -2.04 17.38 5.04
N TRP A 477 -2.07 17.21 6.37
CA TRP A 477 -2.28 15.91 7.00
C TRP A 477 -3.76 15.48 7.02
N TYR A 478 -4.74 16.38 6.87
CA TYR A 478 -6.17 16.03 6.82
C TYR A 478 -6.54 15.23 5.56
N SER A 479 -5.83 15.45 4.45
CA SER A 479 -6.00 14.70 3.19
C SER A 479 -5.08 13.49 3.07
N PHE A 480 -4.25 13.25 4.09
CA PHE A 480 -3.29 12.15 4.09
C PHE A 480 -3.97 10.83 4.45
N GLN A 481 -4.31 10.04 3.43
CA GLN A 481 -5.05 8.78 3.61
C GLN A 481 -4.27 7.60 3.06
N SER A 482 -4.16 6.54 3.87
CA SER A 482 -3.86 5.19 3.38
C SER A 482 -5.15 4.49 2.96
N SER A 483 -5.39 4.25 1.66
CA SER A 483 -6.55 3.47 1.21
C SER A 483 -6.15 2.23 0.42
N PRO A 484 -6.49 1.02 0.89
CA PRO A 484 -6.36 -0.20 0.11
C PRO A 484 -7.56 -0.50 -0.79
N SER A 485 -7.29 -1.26 -1.84
CA SER A 485 -8.26 -1.68 -2.86
C SER A 485 -8.98 -2.96 -2.45
N ILE A 486 -10.17 -3.18 -3.01
CA ILE A 486 -11.07 -4.31 -2.78
C ILE A 486 -10.72 -5.59 -3.55
N LYS A 487 -9.54 -5.67 -4.20
CA LYS A 487 -9.17 -6.83 -5.01
C LYS A 487 -8.50 -7.91 -4.14
N PRO A 488 -8.94 -9.19 -4.17
CA PRO A 488 -8.56 -10.25 -3.21
C PRO A 488 -7.07 -10.66 -3.16
N TYR A 489 -6.22 -10.12 -4.04
CA TYR A 489 -4.77 -10.36 -4.04
C TYR A 489 -3.93 -9.10 -4.29
N THR A 490 -4.58 -7.97 -4.54
CA THR A 490 -3.92 -6.70 -4.80
C THR A 490 -4.02 -5.84 -3.56
N TYR A 491 -3.01 -5.98 -2.71
CA TYR A 491 -2.84 -5.11 -1.57
C TYR A 491 -2.31 -3.78 -2.06
N ASN A 492 -3.12 -2.75 -1.86
CA ASN A 492 -2.73 -1.39 -2.17
C ASN A 492 -2.48 -0.62 -0.89
N VAL A 493 -1.26 -0.17 -0.62
CA VAL A 493 -1.06 0.87 0.40
C VAL A 493 -0.94 2.17 -0.37
N SER A 494 -2.05 2.87 -0.58
CA SER A 494 -2.05 4.16 -1.28
C SER A 494 -1.80 5.27 -0.29
N LEU A 495 -0.60 5.81 -0.23
CA LEU A 495 -0.28 7.05 0.46
C LEU A 495 -0.73 8.18 -0.44
N SER A 496 -1.72 8.96 -0.05
CA SER A 496 -2.29 10.00 -0.91
C SER A 496 -2.20 11.35 -0.25
N TRP A 497 -1.80 12.36 -1.01
CA TRP A 497 -1.76 13.76 -0.59
C TRP A 497 -2.47 14.63 -1.62
N GLY A 498 -3.19 15.66 -1.15
CA GLY A 498 -3.73 16.69 -2.02
C GLY A 498 -4.34 17.87 -1.25
N ASN A 499 -4.47 19.02 -1.93
CA ASN A 499 -5.27 20.14 -1.43
C ASN A 499 -6.78 19.77 -1.48
N ASN A 500 -7.60 20.39 -0.62
CA ASN A 500 -9.01 20.05 -0.31
C ASN A 500 -9.86 19.65 -1.55
N VAL A 501 -10.91 18.84 -1.33
CA VAL A 501 -11.85 18.27 -2.32
C VAL A 501 -12.47 19.32 -3.27
N ALA A 502 -12.50 20.58 -2.86
CA ALA A 502 -13.02 21.69 -3.65
C ALA A 502 -12.00 22.31 -4.64
N ASP A 503 -10.69 22.04 -4.50
CA ASP A 503 -9.61 22.78 -5.17
C ASP A 503 -8.31 21.93 -5.35
N PRO A 504 -8.20 21.12 -6.42
CA PRO A 504 -7.12 20.13 -6.60
C PRO A 504 -5.85 20.72 -7.26
N TYR A 505 -5.26 21.78 -6.71
CA TYR A 505 -4.10 22.45 -7.33
C TYR A 505 -2.77 21.66 -7.23
N ALA A 506 -2.66 20.70 -6.30
CA ALA A 506 -1.50 19.82 -6.17
C ALA A 506 -1.85 18.54 -5.38
N GLY A 507 -1.20 17.42 -5.73
CA GLY A 507 -1.31 16.15 -5.01
C GLY A 507 -0.29 15.12 -5.50
N ALA A 508 -0.09 14.06 -4.72
CA ALA A 508 0.78 12.94 -5.09
C ALA A 508 0.34 11.68 -4.36
N ASP A 509 0.58 10.53 -4.99
CA ASP A 509 0.36 9.25 -4.35
C ASP A 509 1.51 8.27 -4.58
N ALA A 510 1.75 7.40 -3.60
CA ALA A 510 2.57 6.22 -3.74
C ALA A 510 1.77 5.01 -3.31
N VAL A 511 1.73 3.98 -4.16
CA VAL A 511 0.91 2.79 -3.99
C VAL A 511 1.79 1.57 -4.04
N LEU A 512 1.98 0.88 -2.91
CA LEU A 512 2.45 -0.50 -2.93
C LEU A 512 1.41 -1.35 -3.65
N GLN A 513 1.77 -2.20 -4.60
CA GLN A 513 0.85 -3.13 -5.26
C GLN A 513 1.42 -4.55 -5.22
N ARG A 514 0.66 -5.51 -4.68
CA ARG A 514 0.95 -6.95 -4.89
C ARG A 514 0.24 -7.42 -6.17
N TYR A 515 1.00 -7.79 -7.20
CA TYR A 515 0.45 -8.25 -8.48
C TYR A 515 0.09 -9.72 -8.43
N SER A 516 0.90 -10.49 -7.73
CA SER A 516 0.74 -11.92 -7.43
C SER A 516 1.51 -12.23 -6.14
N HIS A 517 1.44 -13.45 -5.62
CA HIS A 517 2.31 -13.87 -4.50
C HIS A 517 3.78 -13.80 -4.86
N CYS A 518 4.13 -13.95 -6.13
CA CYS A 518 5.50 -13.85 -6.62
C CYS A 518 5.93 -12.42 -7.01
N ILE A 519 5.04 -11.41 -7.01
CA ILE A 519 5.40 -10.07 -7.52
C ILE A 519 4.79 -8.96 -6.67
N MET A 520 5.66 -8.06 -6.22
CA MET A 520 5.30 -6.77 -5.63
C MET A 520 5.82 -5.63 -6.51
N GLY A 521 5.19 -4.47 -6.40
CA GLY A 521 5.63 -3.27 -7.09
C GLY A 521 5.21 -2.00 -6.40
N ILE A 522 5.72 -0.89 -6.89
CA ILE A 522 5.35 0.45 -6.46
C ILE A 522 4.74 1.15 -7.65
N ARG A 523 3.62 1.83 -7.44
CA ARG A 523 3.00 2.73 -8.41
C ARG A 523 2.96 4.13 -7.82
N GLU A 524 3.53 5.09 -8.52
CA GLU A 524 3.57 6.49 -8.13
C GLU A 524 2.62 7.29 -9.01
N ARG A 525 2.00 8.32 -8.42
CA ARG A 525 1.20 9.32 -9.13
C ARG A 525 1.59 10.71 -8.69
N CYS A 526 1.73 11.63 -9.65
CA CYS A 526 1.68 13.06 -9.38
C CYS A 526 0.36 13.64 -9.92
N ARG A 527 -0.38 14.38 -9.10
CA ARG A 527 -1.63 15.07 -9.45
C ARG A 527 -1.30 16.57 -9.60
N ALA A 528 -1.22 17.05 -10.84
CA ALA A 528 -1.03 18.46 -11.13
C ALA A 528 -2.34 19.02 -11.70
N GLY A 529 -2.97 19.97 -10.99
CA GLY A 529 -4.11 20.77 -11.48
C GLY A 529 -5.06 20.09 -12.48
N VAL A 530 -5.43 20.81 -13.53
CA VAL A 530 -6.25 20.27 -14.62
C VAL A 530 -5.40 19.27 -15.41
N ASN A 531 -5.84 18.00 -15.45
CA ASN A 531 -5.31 16.86 -16.23
C ASN A 531 -4.28 17.17 -17.34
N PRO A 532 -3.22 16.35 -17.48
CA PRO A 532 -3.21 14.92 -17.11
C PRO A 532 -2.47 14.59 -15.80
N HIS A 533 -3.02 13.62 -15.05
CA HIS A 533 -2.26 12.91 -14.02
C HIS A 533 -1.11 12.11 -14.67
N ARG A 534 0.05 12.08 -14.02
CA ARG A 534 1.15 11.18 -14.40
C ARG A 534 1.14 9.96 -13.50
N TRP A 535 1.03 8.77 -14.08
CA TRP A 535 1.21 7.51 -13.35
C TRP A 535 2.49 6.83 -13.82
N ARG A 536 3.16 6.15 -12.89
CA ARG A 536 4.31 5.31 -13.20
C ARG A 536 4.31 4.09 -12.30
N VAL A 537 4.63 2.92 -12.84
CA VAL A 537 5.08 1.77 -12.05
C VAL A 537 6.59 1.71 -12.20
N PRO A 538 7.38 2.42 -11.36
CA PRO A 538 8.83 2.49 -11.57
C PRO A 538 9.55 1.17 -11.31
N HIS A 539 9.06 0.36 -10.37
CA HIS A 539 9.77 -0.83 -9.90
C HIS A 539 8.82 -2.00 -9.63
N LEU A 540 9.24 -3.20 -10.06
CA LEU A 540 8.67 -4.49 -9.67
C LEU A 540 9.76 -5.39 -9.10
N VAL A 541 9.39 -6.22 -8.14
CA VAL A 541 10.26 -7.15 -7.44
C VAL A 541 9.61 -8.52 -7.37
N ALA A 542 10.37 -9.54 -7.73
CA ALA A 542 10.03 -10.96 -7.60
C ALA A 542 11.08 -11.69 -6.75
N PRO A 543 11.01 -13.02 -6.53
CA PRO A 543 11.96 -13.75 -5.67
C PRO A 543 13.41 -13.68 -6.10
N ARG A 544 13.69 -13.77 -7.42
CA ARG A 544 15.06 -13.71 -7.97
C ARG A 544 15.27 -12.57 -8.97
N ALA A 545 14.26 -11.72 -9.17
CA ALA A 545 14.27 -10.69 -10.21
C ALA A 545 13.83 -9.32 -9.72
N GLY A 546 14.35 -8.29 -10.36
CA GLY A 546 13.86 -6.91 -10.28
C GLY A 546 13.59 -6.42 -11.69
N TRP A 547 12.62 -5.53 -11.83
CA TRP A 547 12.32 -4.86 -13.08
C TRP A 547 12.17 -3.37 -12.81
N ASP A 548 12.93 -2.59 -13.56
CA ASP A 548 12.83 -1.14 -13.60
C ASP A 548 12.12 -0.74 -14.88
N ASN A 549 11.19 0.20 -14.76
CA ASN A 549 10.43 0.66 -15.91
C ASN A 549 11.35 1.36 -16.92
N PRO A 550 11.52 0.81 -18.12
CA PRO A 550 12.40 1.39 -19.13
C PRO A 550 11.81 2.68 -19.72
N ASP A 551 10.50 2.90 -19.56
CA ASP A 551 9.80 4.05 -20.11
C ASP A 551 9.79 5.21 -19.11
N ASP A 552 10.00 6.42 -19.66
CA ASP A 552 9.84 7.69 -18.96
C ASP A 552 8.46 8.33 -19.20
N GLN A 553 7.58 7.67 -19.97
CA GLN A 553 6.26 8.18 -20.35
C GLN A 553 5.17 7.91 -19.31
N ASP A 554 4.15 8.76 -19.33
CA ASP A 554 3.01 8.72 -18.43
C ASP A 554 2.09 7.53 -18.73
N GLU A 555 1.83 6.68 -17.73
CA GLU A 555 0.87 5.57 -17.84
C GLU A 555 -0.56 6.04 -17.50
N THR A 556 -1.59 5.39 -18.06
CA THR A 556 -3.00 5.78 -17.83
C THR A 556 -3.71 5.02 -16.72
N GLY A 557 -3.16 3.90 -16.24
CA GLY A 557 -3.90 3.04 -15.28
C GLY A 557 -3.10 1.96 -14.54
N GLY A 558 -1.77 1.91 -14.74
CA GLY A 558 -0.86 0.91 -14.16
C GLY A 558 -0.50 -0.21 -15.14
N ARG A 559 0.29 -1.19 -14.69
CA ARG A 559 0.69 -2.37 -15.48
C ARG A 559 0.09 -3.64 -14.90
N ARG A 560 0.10 -4.73 -15.65
CA ARG A 560 0.01 -6.11 -15.12
C ARG A 560 1.39 -6.73 -15.20
N ALA A 561 1.70 -7.66 -14.30
CA ALA A 561 3.01 -8.27 -14.23
C ALA A 561 2.93 -9.74 -13.85
N SER A 562 3.96 -10.48 -14.26
CA SER A 562 4.03 -11.93 -14.16
C SER A 562 5.51 -12.37 -14.17
N TYR A 563 5.84 -13.49 -13.52
CA TYR A 563 7.22 -13.87 -13.17
C TYR A 563 7.51 -15.31 -13.58
N HIS A 564 8.65 -15.55 -14.24
CA HIS A 564 9.10 -16.89 -14.57
C HIS A 564 10.01 -17.41 -13.45
N PRO A 565 9.65 -18.50 -12.76
CA PRO A 565 10.49 -19.02 -11.69
C PRO A 565 11.84 -19.58 -12.19
N VAL A 566 11.91 -20.07 -13.43
CA VAL A 566 13.13 -20.65 -14.02
C VAL A 566 14.02 -19.62 -14.72
N THR A 567 13.47 -18.75 -15.57
CA THR A 567 14.28 -17.76 -16.32
C THR A 567 14.50 -16.47 -15.54
N HIS A 568 13.80 -16.28 -14.42
CA HIS A 568 13.82 -15.08 -13.58
C HIS A 568 13.40 -13.80 -14.31
N GLU A 569 12.62 -13.95 -15.38
CA GLU A 569 12.13 -12.81 -16.12
C GLU A 569 10.81 -12.28 -15.53
N ILE A 570 10.64 -10.96 -15.54
CA ILE A 570 9.38 -10.28 -15.21
C ILE A 570 8.81 -9.71 -16.51
N TYR A 571 7.60 -10.15 -16.87
CA TYR A 571 6.90 -9.66 -18.06
C TYR A 571 5.79 -8.74 -17.60
N THR A 572 5.76 -7.56 -18.20
CA THR A 572 4.78 -6.51 -17.91
C THR A 572 3.98 -6.15 -19.15
N THR A 573 2.69 -5.85 -18.97
CA THR A 573 1.91 -5.21 -20.04
C THR A 573 2.36 -3.78 -20.29
N ALA A 574 2.02 -3.23 -21.46
CA ALA A 574 2.21 -1.82 -21.76
C ALA A 574 1.16 -0.95 -21.03
N SER A 575 -0.07 -1.48 -20.81
CA SER A 575 -1.15 -0.80 -20.08
C SER A 575 -1.96 -1.73 -19.16
N ASP A 576 -2.79 -1.18 -18.27
CA ASP A 576 -3.68 -1.93 -17.36
C ASP A 576 -4.92 -2.51 -18.06
N SER A 577 -5.32 -1.89 -19.17
CA SER A 577 -6.40 -2.33 -20.05
C SER A 577 -6.04 -3.55 -20.90
N ASP A 578 -4.75 -3.85 -21.07
CA ASP A 578 -4.31 -5.00 -21.86
C ASP A 578 -4.78 -6.29 -21.19
N ALA A 579 -5.67 -7.01 -21.90
CA ALA A 579 -6.13 -8.34 -21.49
C ALA A 579 -5.05 -9.42 -21.73
N ALA A 580 -4.11 -9.12 -22.62
CA ALA A 580 -3.10 -10.04 -23.11
C ALA A 580 -1.81 -9.91 -22.29
N ALA A 581 -1.77 -10.59 -21.16
CA ALA A 581 -0.50 -11.10 -20.67
C ALA A 581 -0.85 -12.47 -20.11
N PHE A 582 -0.51 -13.53 -20.84
CA PHE A 582 0.59 -14.38 -20.41
C PHE A 582 0.50 -15.76 -21.04
N VAL A 583 1.56 -16.12 -21.75
CA VAL A 583 1.92 -17.49 -22.08
C VAL A 583 3.43 -17.56 -21.90
N TRP A 584 3.88 -18.18 -20.81
CA TRP A 584 5.24 -18.72 -20.78
C TRP A 584 5.28 -19.89 -21.76
N ILE A 585 6.29 -19.97 -22.62
CA ILE A 585 6.43 -21.04 -23.62
C ILE A 585 7.67 -21.84 -23.27
#